data_AF-A0A1H4L7T1-F1
#
_entry.id   AF-A0A1H4L7T1-F1
#
_cell.length_a   1.000
_cell.length_b   1.000
_cell.length_c   1.000
_cell.angle_alpha   90.00
_cell.angle_beta   90.00
_cell.angle_gamma   90.00
#
_symmetry.space_group_name_H-M   'P 1'
#
loop_
_entity.id
_entity.type
_entity.pdbx_description
1 polymer ?
#
loop_
_entity_poly.entity_id
_entity_poly.type
_entity_poly.pdbx_seq_one_letter_code
_entity_poly.pdbx_strand_id
1 'polypeptide(L)'
;MDAVFDGQCGFCTRAVGWVRRLDRHHRIAFHPFQDPLTLDAFRLSHEEARSAVWALTDDGGRFRGARAIAAILDTAVGGRFFATFYRIPGVGRLQEAVYSWVAAHRYRLPGVSPWCTEHPQDCSAAVPGAGCAL
;
A
#
# COMPACT_ATOMS: atom_id res chain seq x y z
N MET A 1 7.65 -0.30 -9.13
CA MET A 1 7.41 0.04 -7.71
C MET A 1 6.16 -0.66 -7.22
N ASP A 2 6.27 -1.28 -6.07
CA ASP A 2 5.21 -2.05 -5.43
C ASP A 2 4.72 -1.35 -4.15
N ALA A 3 3.42 -1.37 -3.92
CA ALA A 3 2.78 -0.81 -2.74
C ALA A 3 1.97 -1.89 -2.02
N VAL A 4 2.38 -2.23 -0.80
CA VAL A 4 1.68 -3.19 0.04
C VAL A 4 0.75 -2.45 1.00
N PHE A 5 -0.54 -2.82 1.01
CA PHE A 5 -1.58 -2.13 1.77
C PHE A 5 -2.54 -3.10 2.47
N ASP A 6 -3.42 -2.58 3.32
CA ASP A 6 -4.45 -3.37 3.98
C ASP A 6 -5.69 -3.56 3.09
N GLY A 7 -5.83 -4.75 2.51
CA GLY A 7 -6.95 -5.13 1.65
C GLY A 7 -8.27 -5.37 2.40
N GLN A 8 -8.26 -5.48 3.72
CA GLN A 8 -9.46 -5.58 4.55
C GLN A 8 -9.95 -4.22 5.06
N CYS A 9 -9.21 -3.14 4.77
CA CYS A 9 -9.53 -1.79 5.19
C CYS A 9 -10.22 -0.99 4.07
N GLY A 10 -11.47 -0.60 4.27
CA GLY A 10 -12.24 0.17 3.29
C GLY A 10 -11.67 1.57 3.01
N PHE A 11 -11.13 2.25 4.03
CA PHE A 11 -10.43 3.54 3.84
C PHE A 11 -9.18 3.39 2.97
N CYS A 12 -8.40 2.34 3.24
CA CYS A 12 -7.15 2.03 2.55
C CYS A 12 -7.45 1.68 1.08
N THR A 13 -8.50 0.91 0.85
CA THR A 13 -9.00 0.58 -0.50
C THR A 13 -9.42 1.84 -1.26
N ARG A 14 -10.13 2.76 -0.61
CA ARG A 14 -10.49 4.07 -1.19
C ARG A 14 -9.25 4.89 -1.57
N ALA A 15 -8.23 4.90 -0.71
CA ALA A 15 -6.96 5.60 -0.96
C ALA A 15 -6.21 4.99 -2.16
N VAL A 16 -6.10 3.65 -2.23
CA VAL A 16 -5.52 2.94 -3.39
C VAL A 16 -6.24 3.31 -4.68
N GLY A 17 -7.58 3.31 -4.68
CA GLY A 17 -8.37 3.72 -5.84
C GLY A 17 -8.10 5.17 -6.28
N TRP A 18 -7.87 6.08 -5.32
CA TRP A 18 -7.49 7.47 -5.61
C TRP A 18 -6.09 7.55 -6.23
N VAL A 19 -5.11 6.83 -5.70
CA VAL A 19 -3.76 6.80 -6.26
C VAL A 19 -3.74 6.14 -7.65
N ARG A 20 -4.50 5.06 -7.88
CA ARG A 20 -4.63 4.44 -9.20
C ARG A 20 -5.17 5.41 -10.27
N ARG A 21 -6.06 6.33 -9.90
CA ARG A 21 -6.55 7.39 -10.80
C ARG A 21 -5.49 8.47 -11.05
N LEU A 22 -4.63 8.73 -10.07
CA LEU A 22 -3.54 9.70 -10.18
C LEU A 22 -2.37 9.15 -11.02
N ASP A 23 -2.06 7.86 -10.87
CA ASP A 23 -1.01 7.14 -11.59
C ASP A 23 -1.42 6.83 -13.03
N ARG A 24 -1.42 7.86 -13.88
CA ARG A 24 -1.83 7.77 -15.29
C ARG A 24 -0.95 6.84 -16.15
N HIS A 25 0.21 6.44 -15.63
CA HIS A 25 1.18 5.62 -16.36
C HIS A 25 1.33 4.22 -15.76
N HIS A 26 0.49 3.82 -14.81
CA HIS A 26 0.50 2.49 -14.19
C HIS A 26 1.88 2.08 -13.67
N ARG A 27 2.58 2.99 -13.00
CA ARG A 27 3.93 2.77 -12.45
C ARG A 27 3.90 2.02 -11.11
N ILE A 28 2.73 1.88 -10.49
CA ILE A 28 2.56 1.33 -9.15
C ILE A 28 1.69 0.07 -9.20
N ALA A 29 2.26 -1.06 -8.76
CA ALA A 29 1.51 -2.27 -8.48
C ALA A 29 1.05 -2.26 -7.02
N PHE A 30 -0.24 -2.54 -6.78
CA PHE A 30 -0.83 -2.55 -5.44
C PHE A 30 -1.11 -3.98 -5.01
N HIS A 31 -0.64 -4.34 -3.83
CA HIS A 31 -0.72 -5.70 -3.30
C HIS A 31 -1.36 -5.70 -1.91
N PRO A 32 -2.47 -6.42 -1.69
CA PRO A 32 -3.04 -6.57 -0.36
C PRO A 32 -2.15 -7.48 0.48
N PHE A 33 -1.82 -7.09 1.72
CA PHE A 33 -0.95 -7.92 2.56
C PHE A 33 -1.58 -9.27 2.96
N GLN A 34 -2.90 -9.42 2.77
CA GLN A 34 -3.62 -10.65 3.04
C GLN A 34 -3.16 -11.81 2.15
N ASP A 35 -2.60 -11.52 0.97
CA ASP A 35 -1.97 -12.52 0.13
C ASP A 35 -0.63 -12.99 0.73
N PRO A 36 -0.48 -14.29 1.06
CA PRO A 36 0.78 -14.83 1.57
C PRO A 36 1.95 -14.65 0.60
N LEU A 37 1.70 -14.72 -0.72
CA LEU A 37 2.75 -14.59 -1.72
C LEU A 37 3.33 -13.17 -1.73
N THR A 38 2.50 -12.16 -1.52
CA THR A 38 2.91 -10.76 -1.34
C THR A 38 3.85 -10.61 -0.15
N LEU A 39 3.50 -11.18 1.01
CA LEU A 39 4.36 -11.10 2.22
C LEU A 39 5.72 -11.78 2.01
N ASP A 40 5.71 -12.96 1.39
CA ASP A 40 6.93 -13.73 1.08
C ASP A 40 7.81 -13.00 0.05
N ALA A 41 7.22 -12.54 -1.05
CA ALA A 41 7.92 -11.83 -2.12
C ALA A 41 8.65 -10.58 -1.62
N PHE A 42 8.01 -9.84 -0.72
CA PHE A 42 8.55 -8.59 -0.20
C PHE A 42 9.28 -8.74 1.14
N ARG A 43 9.36 -9.97 1.69
CA ARG A 43 9.94 -10.26 3.01
C ARG A 43 9.37 -9.32 4.07
N LEU A 44 8.05 -9.32 4.20
CA LEU A 44 7.34 -8.58 5.23
C LEU A 44 6.67 -9.58 6.17
N SER A 45 6.83 -9.38 7.47
CA SER A 45 5.99 -10.06 8.43
C SER A 45 4.56 -9.53 8.35
N HIS A 46 3.59 -10.37 8.77
CA HIS A 46 2.21 -9.93 8.87
C HIS A 46 2.08 -8.71 9.81
N GLU A 47 2.84 -8.65 10.91
CA GLU A 47 2.80 -7.51 11.84
C GLU A 47 3.29 -6.21 11.17
N GLU A 48 4.41 -6.27 10.44
CA GLU A 48 4.94 -5.12 9.71
C GLU A 48 3.96 -4.61 8.66
N ALA A 49 3.39 -5.50 7.84
CA ALA A 49 2.43 -5.14 6.80
C ALA A 49 1.09 -4.66 7.38
N ARG A 50 0.70 -5.18 8.55
CA ARG A 50 -0.47 -4.70 9.28
C ARG A 50 -0.26 -3.31 9.87
N SER A 51 0.96 -3.00 10.34
CA SER A 51 1.26 -1.75 11.05
C SER A 51 1.24 -0.52 10.14
N ALA A 52 1.63 -0.67 8.87
CA ALA A 52 1.75 0.44 7.94
C ALA A 52 1.64 -0.02 6.48
N VAL A 53 1.37 0.94 5.60
CA VAL A 53 1.55 0.80 4.15
C VAL A 53 3.04 0.80 3.85
N TRP A 54 3.44 0.00 2.87
CA TRP A 54 4.82 -0.10 2.41
C TRP A 54 4.92 0.29 0.94
N ALA A 55 6.02 0.94 0.58
CA ALA A 55 6.41 1.22 -0.80
C ALA A 55 7.80 0.64 -1.04
N LEU A 56 7.93 -0.15 -2.10
CA LEU A 56 9.13 -0.92 -2.45
C LEU A 56 9.52 -0.54 -3.86
N THR A 57 10.73 0.00 -4.03
CA THR A 57 11.22 0.47 -5.32
C THR A 57 12.16 -0.55 -5.95
N ASP A 58 12.24 -0.53 -7.28
CA ASP A 58 13.00 -1.52 -8.07
C ASP A 58 14.52 -1.43 -7.78
N ASP A 59 15.01 -0.28 -7.30
CA ASP A 59 16.38 -0.04 -6.84
C ASP A 59 16.63 -0.46 -5.37
N GLY A 60 15.69 -1.17 -4.75
CA GLY A 60 15.82 -1.73 -3.40
C GLY A 60 15.41 -0.79 -2.26
N GLY A 61 14.86 0.39 -2.58
CA GLY A 61 14.31 1.29 -1.58
C GLY A 61 13.09 0.69 -0.88
N ARG A 62 13.08 0.72 0.45
CA ARG A 62 11.97 0.24 1.28
C ARG A 62 11.49 1.38 2.17
N PHE A 63 10.25 1.81 1.97
CA PHE A 63 9.63 2.88 2.73
C PHE A 63 8.36 2.36 3.39
N ARG A 64 8.01 2.92 4.55
CA ARG A 64 6.76 2.64 5.26
C ARG A 64 6.08 3.93 5.68
N GLY A 65 4.82 3.84 6.08
CA GLY A 65 4.12 4.93 6.74
C GLY A 65 3.94 6.17 5.86
N ALA A 66 4.10 7.36 6.44
CA ALA A 66 3.97 8.60 5.66
C ALA A 66 5.06 8.71 4.57
N ARG A 67 6.28 8.22 4.83
CA ARG A 67 7.32 8.18 3.80
C ARG A 67 6.94 7.28 2.62
N ALA A 68 6.28 6.14 2.86
CA ALA A 68 5.76 5.30 1.79
C ALA A 68 4.70 6.04 0.96
N ILE A 69 3.77 6.74 1.61
CA ILE A 69 2.77 7.56 0.92
C ILE A 69 3.43 8.65 0.06
N ALA A 70 4.45 9.33 0.58
CA ALA A 70 5.20 10.33 -0.18
C ALA A 70 5.86 9.73 -1.43
N ALA A 71 6.51 8.57 -1.30
CA ALA A 71 7.10 7.85 -2.44
C ALA A 71 6.05 7.39 -3.45
N ILE A 72 4.91 6.86 -2.98
CA ILE A 72 3.77 6.46 -3.81
C ILE A 72 3.25 7.63 -4.63
N LEU A 73 3.02 8.78 -4.00
CA LEU A 73 2.49 9.97 -4.68
C LEU A 73 3.49 10.52 -5.70
N ASP A 74 4.78 10.58 -5.35
CA ASP A 74 5.85 11.01 -6.26
C ASP A 74 5.95 10.10 -7.49
N THR A 75 5.90 8.78 -7.30
CA THR A 75 5.88 7.81 -8.41
C THR A 75 4.63 7.95 -9.26
N ALA A 76 3.45 8.17 -8.67
CA ALA A 76 2.20 8.35 -9.42
C ALA A 76 2.23 9.60 -10.32
N VAL A 77 2.72 10.73 -9.80
CA VAL A 77 2.78 12.00 -10.56
C VAL A 77 4.02 12.14 -11.44
N GLY A 78 5.06 11.32 -11.22
CA GLY A 78 6.33 11.39 -11.94
C GLY A 78 7.25 12.50 -11.45
N GLY A 79 7.23 12.79 -10.15
CA GLY A 79 7.98 13.90 -9.52
C GLY A 79 8.75 13.48 -8.28
N ARG A 80 9.26 14.46 -7.54
CA ARG A 80 9.96 14.29 -6.24
C ARG A 80 9.49 15.28 -5.17
N PHE A 81 8.30 15.84 -5.37
CA PHE A 81 7.77 16.93 -4.56
C PHE A 81 7.44 16.45 -3.14
N PHE A 82 6.71 15.34 -3.01
CA PHE A 82 6.24 14.84 -1.73
C PHE A 82 7.39 14.31 -0.87
N ALA A 83 8.35 13.60 -1.46
CA ALA A 83 9.55 13.15 -0.77
C ALA A 83 10.45 14.32 -0.34
N THR A 84 10.52 15.39 -1.14
CA THR A 84 11.26 16.61 -0.76
C THR A 84 10.58 17.30 0.41
N PHE A 85 9.25 17.45 0.36
CA PHE A 85 8.47 18.03 1.45
C PHE A 85 8.59 17.20 2.74
N TYR A 86 8.58 15.87 2.65
CA TYR A 86 8.79 14.96 3.78
C TYR A 86 10.14 15.20 4.49
N ARG A 87 11.19 15.59 3.74
CA ARG A 87 12.55 15.80 4.28
C ARG A 87 12.74 17.13 4.99
N ILE A 88 11.77 18.06 4.93
CA ILE A 88 11.87 19.32 5.66
C ILE A 88 11.94 19.02 7.17
N PRO A 89 12.90 19.62 7.91
CA PRO A 89 13.03 19.39 9.35
C PRO A 89 11.70 19.57 10.09
N GLY A 90 11.32 18.59 10.89
CA GLY A 90 10.06 18.56 11.64
C GLY A 90 8.83 18.07 10.85
N VAL A 91 8.75 18.33 9.55
CA VAL A 91 7.60 17.96 8.71
C VAL A 91 7.43 16.45 8.62
N GLY A 92 8.49 15.69 8.35
CA GLY A 92 8.41 14.22 8.30
C GLY A 92 7.91 13.61 9.61
N ARG A 93 8.34 14.13 10.77
CA ARG A 93 7.87 13.65 12.08
C ARG A 93 6.39 13.91 12.29
N LEU A 94 5.91 15.10 11.91
CA LEU A 94 4.50 15.44 11.97
C LEU A 94 3.67 14.52 11.06
N GLN A 95 4.14 14.28 9.83
CA GLN A 95 3.45 13.39 8.89
C GLN A 95 3.38 11.95 9.41
N GLU A 96 4.46 11.43 10.00
CA GLU A 96 4.44 10.09 10.61
C GLU A 96 3.50 10.00 11.82
N ALA A 97 3.39 11.07 12.63
CA ALA A 97 2.43 11.13 13.72
C ALA A 97 0.98 11.11 13.21
N VAL A 98 0.68 11.92 12.19
CA VAL A 98 -0.63 11.94 11.53
C VAL A 98 -0.93 10.56 10.90
N TYR A 99 0.05 9.98 10.20
CA TYR A 99 -0.09 8.67 9.60
C TYR A 99 -0.38 7.59 10.65
N SER A 100 0.35 7.59 11.77
CA SER A 100 0.14 6.61 12.84
C SER A 100 -1.27 6.71 13.43
N TRP A 101 -1.79 7.93 13.60
CA TRP A 101 -3.18 8.14 14.01
C TRP A 101 -4.17 7.61 12.96
N VAL A 102 -3.96 7.90 11.68
CA VAL A 102 -4.79 7.38 10.57
C VAL A 102 -4.77 5.86 10.54
N ALA A 103 -3.59 5.25 10.65
CA ALA A 103 -3.42 3.80 10.64
C ALA A 103 -4.16 3.13 11.82
N ALA A 104 -4.10 3.72 13.01
CA ALA A 104 -4.83 3.24 14.18
C ALA A 104 -6.36 3.39 14.05
N HIS A 105 -6.84 4.39 13.30
CA HIS A 105 -8.27 4.68 13.13
C HIS A 105 -8.84 4.23 11.78
N ARG A 106 -8.05 3.54 10.94
CA ARG A 106 -8.38 3.27 9.53
C ARG A 106 -9.73 2.58 9.29
N TYR A 107 -10.17 1.74 10.22
CA TYR A 107 -11.47 1.06 10.15
C TYR A 107 -12.67 1.93 10.58
N ARG A 108 -12.41 3.09 11.18
CA ARG A 108 -13.44 4.09 11.55
C ARG A 108 -13.54 5.24 10.54
N LEU A 109 -12.55 5.37 9.65
CA LEU A 109 -12.53 6.40 8.63
C LEU A 109 -13.47 6.04 7.46
N PRO A 110 -14.06 7.03 6.76
CA PRO A 110 -14.90 6.78 5.60
C PRO A 110 -14.13 6.01 4.52
N GLY A 111 -14.69 4.86 4.11
CA GLY A 111 -14.10 3.93 3.15
C GLY A 111 -15.08 3.50 2.08
N VAL A 112 -14.61 2.63 1.21
CA VAL A 112 -15.44 1.84 0.29
C VAL A 112 -15.44 0.37 0.74
N SER A 113 -16.06 -0.53 -0.01
CA SER A 113 -15.94 -1.97 0.26
C SER A 113 -14.46 -2.38 0.32
N PRO A 114 -14.05 -3.22 1.28
CA PRO A 114 -12.66 -3.69 1.33
C PRO A 114 -12.22 -4.40 0.05
N TRP A 115 -10.98 -4.19 -0.37
CA TRP A 115 -10.40 -4.81 -1.56
C TRP A 115 -10.59 -6.33 -1.58
N CYS A 116 -10.29 -7.02 -0.48
CA CYS A 116 -10.41 -8.48 -0.39
C CYS A 116 -11.86 -8.98 -0.43
N THR A 117 -12.84 -8.11 -0.18
CA THR A 117 -14.26 -8.45 -0.36
C THR A 117 -14.63 -8.35 -1.84
N GLU A 118 -14.11 -7.37 -2.56
CA GLU A 118 -14.38 -7.17 -4.00
C GLU A 118 -13.52 -8.08 -4.89
N HIS A 119 -12.31 -8.42 -4.46
CA HIS A 119 -11.29 -9.20 -5.20
C HIS A 119 -10.75 -10.34 -4.32
N PRO A 120 -11.60 -11.33 -3.95
CA PRO A 120 -11.18 -12.39 -3.04
C PRO A 120 -9.97 -13.19 -3.55
N GLN A 121 -9.85 -13.37 -4.87
CA GLN A 121 -8.73 -14.07 -5.49
C GLN A 121 -7.36 -13.40 -5.29
N ASP A 122 -7.33 -12.10 -4.98
CA ASP A 122 -6.09 -11.35 -4.73
C ASP A 122 -5.64 -11.46 -3.26
N CYS A 123 -6.46 -12.07 -2.39
CA CYS A 123 -6.21 -12.11 -0.93
C CYS A 123 -6.25 -13.52 -0.34
N SER A 124 -6.93 -14.46 -0.97
CA SER A 124 -6.77 -15.88 -0.69
C SER A 124 -5.71 -16.42 -1.63
N ALA A 125 -4.69 -17.11 -1.12
CA ALA A 125 -3.69 -17.77 -1.95
C ALA A 125 -4.38 -18.49 -3.12
N ALA A 126 -4.28 -17.93 -4.32
CA ALA A 126 -4.62 -18.67 -5.53
C ALA A 126 -3.58 -19.77 -5.61
N VAL A 127 -3.90 -20.94 -5.05
CA VAL A 127 -3.08 -22.14 -5.19
C VAL A 127 -2.90 -22.35 -6.70
N PRO A 128 -1.68 -22.31 -7.24
CA PRO A 128 -1.45 -22.67 -8.63
C PRO A 128 -1.65 -24.18 -8.73
N GLY A 129 -2.86 -24.60 -9.06
CA GLY A 129 -3.25 -26.01 -9.07
C GLY A 129 -4.67 -26.32 -9.54
N ALA A 130 -5.54 -25.33 -9.75
CA ALA A 130 -6.80 -25.55 -10.47
C ALA A 130 -6.56 -25.60 -11.99
N GLY A 131 -5.67 -26.50 -12.43
CA GLY A 131 -5.66 -26.96 -13.80
C GLY A 131 -6.87 -27.87 -13.98
N CYS A 132 -7.74 -27.54 -14.93
CA CYS A 132 -8.70 -28.49 -15.48
C CYS A 132 -7.98 -29.81 -15.79
N ALA A 133 -8.40 -30.89 -15.13
CA ALA A 133 -8.19 -32.24 -15.63
C ALA A 133 -9.57 -32.76 -16.06
N LEU A 134 -9.59 -33.25 -17.30
CA LEU A 134 -10.70 -33.73 -18.11
C LEU A 134 -11.56 -34.81 -17.42
#